data_AF-A0A3M7N4M2-F1
#
_entry.id   AF-A0A3M7N4M2-F1
#
_cell.length_a   1.000
_cell.length_b   1.000
_cell.length_c   1.000
_cell.angle_alpha   90.00
_cell.angle_beta   90.00
_cell.angle_gamma   90.00
#
_symmetry.space_group_name_H-M   'P 1'
#
loop_
_entity.id
_entity.type
_entity.pdbx_description
1 polymer ?
#
loop_
_entity_poly.entity_id
_entity_poly.type
_entity_poly.pdbx_seq_one_letter_code
_entity_poly.pdbx_strand_id
1 'polypeptide(L)'
;MQKKSQHPADSYSGTGKDKELFNPFRNDPMAYQLEESLDDFFSRLRPSTATTEDGGPWIWIANPHANHWPASADIASFKQEASSLLEADMTDVERILLEMKNINLPVRGSDGRGIYYKCDAYSYLDIFSGNEFGLRASLYCSRDFEGGVRRRGR
;
A
#
# COMPACT_ATOMS: atom_id res chain seq x y z
N MET A 1 -38.61 5.02 -7.55
CA MET A 1 -38.41 3.98 -6.51
C MET A 1 -37.03 3.39 -6.74
N GLN A 2 -36.07 3.77 -5.89
CA GLN A 2 -34.65 3.43 -6.02
C GLN A 2 -34.41 1.92 -5.95
N LYS A 3 -33.58 1.39 -6.87
CA LYS A 3 -32.91 0.09 -6.70
C LYS A 3 -31.57 0.36 -6.00
N LYS A 4 -31.47 0.02 -4.71
CA LYS A 4 -30.20 -0.05 -3.98
C LYS A 4 -29.43 -1.26 -4.52
N SER A 5 -28.33 -1.02 -5.23
CA SER A 5 -27.36 -2.08 -5.55
C SER A 5 -26.58 -2.38 -4.28
N GLN A 6 -26.76 -3.59 -3.76
CA GLN A 6 -26.01 -4.13 -2.65
C GLN A 6 -24.60 -4.45 -3.18
N HIS A 7 -23.57 -3.80 -2.65
CA HIS A 7 -22.19 -4.26 -2.79
C HIS A 7 -22.07 -5.69 -2.23
N PRO A 8 -21.34 -6.62 -2.89
CA PRO A 8 -20.94 -7.84 -2.23
C PRO A 8 -19.99 -7.46 -1.09
N ALA A 9 -20.44 -7.72 0.14
CA ALA A 9 -19.57 -7.72 1.29
C ALA A 9 -18.61 -8.91 1.11
N ASP A 10 -17.35 -8.62 0.82
CA ASP A 10 -16.31 -9.63 0.96
C ASP A 10 -16.36 -10.14 2.40
N SER A 11 -16.87 -11.36 2.54
CA SER A 11 -16.91 -12.09 3.77
C SER A 11 -15.47 -12.46 4.13
N TYR A 12 -14.78 -11.59 4.86
CA TYR A 12 -13.68 -12.00 5.72
C TYR A 12 -14.27 -12.92 6.79
N SER A 13 -14.39 -14.19 6.46
CA SER A 13 -14.80 -15.24 7.38
C SER A 13 -13.74 -15.36 8.46
N GLY A 14 -14.13 -14.98 9.67
CA GLY A 14 -13.30 -15.15 10.85
C GLY A 14 -13.00 -16.62 11.09
N THR A 15 -11.71 -16.93 11.23
CA THR A 15 -11.23 -17.97 12.15
C THR A 15 -10.04 -17.41 12.93
N GLY A 16 -10.28 -16.32 13.67
CA GLY A 16 -9.35 -15.85 14.70
C GLY A 16 -9.32 -16.84 15.86
N LYS A 17 -8.69 -17.99 15.66
CA LYS A 17 -7.95 -18.61 16.77
C LYS A 17 -6.83 -17.62 17.06
N ASP A 18 -6.60 -17.29 18.33
CA ASP A 18 -5.44 -16.52 18.78
C ASP A 18 -4.18 -17.22 18.26
N LYS A 19 -3.76 -16.84 17.06
CA LYS A 19 -2.55 -17.37 16.47
C LYS A 19 -1.43 -16.65 17.18
N GLU A 20 -0.56 -17.43 17.80
CA GLU A 20 0.65 -16.91 18.42
C GLU A 20 1.38 -16.02 17.41
N LEU A 21 1.59 -14.76 17.80
CA LEU A 21 2.22 -13.78 16.94
C LEU A 21 3.66 -14.23 16.64
N PHE A 22 4.03 -14.15 15.37
CA PHE A 22 5.29 -14.66 14.89
C PHE A 22 6.32 -13.54 14.81
N ASN A 23 7.39 -13.62 15.62
CA ASN A 23 8.56 -12.77 15.47
C ASN A 23 9.85 -13.60 15.29
N PRO A 24 10.38 -13.71 14.06
CA PRO A 24 11.62 -14.43 13.77
C PRO A 24 12.87 -13.74 14.33
N PHE A 25 12.78 -12.44 14.65
CA PHE A 25 13.88 -11.66 15.22
C PHE A 25 13.75 -11.52 16.74
N ARG A 26 13.07 -12.48 17.40
CA ARG A 26 12.92 -12.46 18.85
C ARG A 26 14.30 -12.46 19.52
N ASN A 27 14.51 -11.54 20.46
CA ASN A 27 15.76 -11.27 21.16
C ASN A 27 16.88 -10.65 20.30
N ASP A 28 16.61 -10.25 19.06
CA ASP A 28 17.57 -9.48 18.27
C ASP A 28 17.54 -8.00 18.72
N PRO A 29 18.66 -7.45 19.23
CA PRO A 29 18.72 -6.07 19.68
C PRO A 29 18.58 -5.04 18.56
N MET A 30 18.67 -5.44 17.28
CA MET A 30 18.42 -4.58 16.13
C MET A 30 17.00 -4.73 15.57
N ALA A 31 16.13 -5.47 16.26
CA ALA A 31 14.75 -5.70 15.84
C ALA A 31 13.70 -5.23 16.86
N TYR A 32 12.50 -4.95 16.35
CA TYR A 32 11.32 -4.74 17.17
C TYR A 32 10.88 -6.05 17.85
N GLN A 33 10.62 -5.98 19.15
CA GLN A 33 10.14 -7.07 19.99
C GLN A 33 8.63 -6.90 20.23
N LEU A 34 7.88 -7.99 20.21
CA LEU A 34 6.41 -7.90 20.33
C LEU A 34 5.95 -7.54 21.74
N GLU A 35 6.82 -7.78 22.71
CA GLU A 35 6.59 -7.54 24.12
C GLU A 35 7.07 -6.15 24.58
N GLU A 36 7.68 -5.34 23.70
CA GLU A 36 8.09 -3.95 24.02
C GLU A 36 7.08 -2.93 23.47
N SER A 37 7.05 -1.73 24.07
CA SER A 37 6.26 -0.62 23.53
C SER A 37 6.96 0.05 22.34
N LEU A 38 6.20 0.75 21.49
CA LEU A 38 6.80 1.54 20.39
C LEU A 38 7.76 2.61 20.91
N ASP A 39 7.46 3.24 22.04
CA ASP A 39 8.31 4.28 22.62
C ASP A 39 9.63 3.69 23.14
N ASP A 40 9.59 2.52 23.76
CA ASP A 40 10.80 1.80 24.21
C ASP A 40 11.66 1.37 23.01
N PHE A 41 11.02 0.85 21.97
CA PHE A 41 11.66 0.48 20.73
C PHE A 41 12.38 1.67 20.09
N PHE A 42 11.71 2.81 19.91
CA PHE A 42 12.33 4.00 19.31
C PHE A 42 13.37 4.64 20.21
N SER A 43 13.23 4.50 21.54
CA SER A 43 14.25 4.97 22.48
C SER A 43 15.54 4.17 22.36
N ARG A 44 15.42 2.86 22.13
CA ARG A 44 16.54 1.92 21.95
C ARG A 44 17.14 2.00 20.55
N LEU A 45 16.31 1.98 19.51
CA LEU A 45 16.69 2.02 18.10
C LEU A 45 16.11 3.27 17.44
N ARG A 46 16.77 4.40 17.68
CA ARG A 46 16.48 5.63 16.94
C ARG A 46 16.91 5.44 15.49
N PRO A 47 16.00 5.44 14.50
CA PRO A 47 16.37 5.18 13.10
C PRO A 47 17.41 6.16 12.55
N SER A 48 17.51 7.36 13.15
CA SER A 48 18.47 8.40 12.78
C SER A 48 19.89 8.22 13.36
N THR A 49 20.08 7.40 14.40
CA THR A 49 21.38 7.32 15.11
C THR A 49 21.87 5.91 15.42
N ALA A 50 21.00 4.91 15.50
CA ALA A 50 21.35 3.56 15.98
C ALA A 50 22.05 2.66 14.94
N THR A 51 22.15 3.07 13.68
CA THR A 51 22.45 2.16 12.55
C THR A 51 23.93 1.91 12.27
N THR A 52 24.89 2.60 12.89
CA THR A 52 26.32 2.33 12.60
C THR A 52 27.15 1.90 13.80
N GLU A 53 26.78 2.29 15.02
CA GLU A 53 27.58 1.97 16.21
C GLU A 53 27.07 0.72 16.95
N ASP A 54 25.77 0.40 16.85
CA ASP A 54 25.12 -0.56 17.76
C ASP A 54 24.90 -1.97 17.17
N GLY A 55 24.98 -2.16 15.85
CA GLY A 55 24.70 -3.49 15.27
C GLY A 55 24.57 -3.58 13.75
N GLY A 56 24.72 -2.48 13.02
CA GLY A 56 24.72 -2.45 11.55
C GLY A 56 23.56 -1.66 10.95
N PRO A 57 23.55 -1.47 9.62
CA PRO A 57 22.78 -0.42 8.96
C PRO A 57 21.27 -0.60 8.93
N TRP A 58 20.74 -1.68 9.53
CA TRP A 58 19.36 -2.09 9.39
C TRP A 58 18.68 -2.28 10.74
N ILE A 59 17.49 -1.71 10.84
CA ILE A 59 16.51 -2.01 11.89
C ILE A 59 15.48 -2.97 11.30
N TRP A 60 15.17 -4.02 12.04
CA TRP A 60 14.28 -5.08 11.57
C TRP A 60 12.91 -5.02 12.25
N ILE A 61 11.84 -5.11 11.46
CA ILE A 61 10.46 -5.22 11.97
C ILE A 61 9.80 -6.37 11.24
N ALA A 62 9.39 -7.39 11.99
CA ALA A 62 8.64 -8.51 11.44
C ALA A 62 7.14 -8.18 11.39
N ASN A 63 6.45 -8.72 10.38
CA ASN A 63 4.99 -8.76 10.40
C ASN A 63 4.55 -9.87 11.38
N PRO A 64 3.92 -9.53 12.54
CA PRO A 64 3.54 -10.51 13.55
C PRO A 64 2.44 -11.48 13.11
N HIS A 65 1.73 -11.15 12.04
CA HIS A 65 0.68 -11.98 11.45
C HIS A 65 1.21 -12.94 10.37
N ALA A 66 2.51 -12.94 10.09
CA ALA A 66 3.09 -13.85 9.12
C ALA A 66 2.93 -15.31 9.55
N ASN A 67 2.69 -16.19 8.58
CA ASN A 67 2.48 -17.60 8.85
C ASN A 67 3.79 -18.40 8.98
N HIS A 68 4.88 -17.89 8.41
CA HIS A 68 6.22 -18.43 8.50
C HIS A 68 7.23 -17.37 8.06
N TRP A 69 8.51 -17.55 8.42
CA TRP A 69 9.61 -16.89 7.74
C TRP A 69 9.98 -17.71 6.51
N PRO A 70 10.05 -17.14 5.30
CA PRO A 70 10.49 -17.91 4.15
C PRO A 70 11.98 -18.26 4.31
N ALA A 71 12.32 -19.55 4.16
CA ALA A 71 13.71 -20.03 4.28
C ALA A 71 14.64 -19.40 3.23
N SER A 72 14.08 -18.93 2.12
CA SER A 72 14.74 -18.09 1.12
C SER A 72 13.73 -17.09 0.56
N ALA A 73 14.18 -15.89 0.22
CA ALA A 73 13.32 -14.94 -0.46
C ALA A 73 13.06 -15.43 -1.90
N ASP A 74 11.89 -16.00 -2.15
CA ASP A 74 11.41 -16.23 -3.51
C ASP A 74 10.91 -14.90 -4.09
N ILE A 75 11.88 -14.06 -4.45
CA ILE A 75 11.66 -12.73 -5.01
C ILE A 75 10.88 -12.82 -6.33
N ALA A 76 11.03 -13.93 -7.08
CA ALA A 76 10.38 -14.10 -8.36
C ALA A 76 8.87 -14.30 -8.18
N SER A 77 8.48 -15.25 -7.32
CA SER A 77 7.07 -15.50 -7.01
C SER A 77 6.43 -14.27 -6.35
N PHE A 78 7.12 -13.64 -5.40
CA PHE A 78 6.62 -12.40 -4.78
C PHE A 78 6.33 -11.30 -5.81
N LYS A 79 7.26 -11.06 -6.74
CA LYS A 79 7.06 -10.07 -7.82
C LYS A 79 5.90 -10.44 -8.73
N GLN A 80 5.74 -11.72 -9.04
CA GLN A 80 4.67 -12.20 -9.89
C GLN A 80 3.30 -12.03 -9.22
N GLU A 81 3.16 -12.49 -7.97
CA GLU A 81 1.92 -12.35 -7.20
C GLU A 81 1.56 -10.88 -6.96
N ALA A 82 2.54 -10.05 -6.56
CA ALA A 82 2.33 -8.62 -6.37
C ALA A 82 1.91 -7.93 -7.68
N SER A 83 2.50 -8.33 -8.82
CA SER A 83 2.09 -7.80 -10.13
C SER A 83 0.67 -8.20 -10.48
N SER A 84 0.28 -9.45 -10.22
CA SER A 84 -1.09 -9.93 -10.47
C SER A 84 -2.12 -9.21 -9.61
N LEU A 85 -1.81 -8.98 -8.32
CA LEU A 85 -2.67 -8.20 -7.42
C LEU A 85 -2.78 -6.74 -7.87
N LEU A 86 -1.67 -6.13 -8.28
CA LEU A 86 -1.66 -4.77 -8.82
C LEU A 86 -2.48 -4.66 -10.10
N GLU A 87 -2.38 -5.64 -11.00
CA GLU A 87 -3.18 -5.67 -12.24
C GLU A 87 -4.68 -5.82 -11.96
N ALA A 88 -5.05 -6.63 -10.96
CA ALA A 88 -6.44 -6.77 -10.54
C ALA A 88 -7.01 -5.44 -9.99
N ASP A 89 -6.26 -4.76 -9.10
CA ASP A 89 -6.64 -3.45 -8.56
C ASP A 89 -6.78 -2.40 -9.67
N MET A 90 -5.82 -2.35 -10.60
CA MET A 90 -5.88 -1.45 -11.76
C MET A 90 -7.09 -1.71 -12.66
N THR A 91 -7.47 -2.97 -12.84
CA THR A 91 -8.65 -3.36 -13.62
C THR A 91 -9.93 -2.88 -12.93
N ASP A 92 -10.00 -2.95 -11.60
CA ASP A 92 -11.16 -2.44 -10.86
C ASP A 92 -11.26 -0.90 -10.92
N VAL A 93 -10.13 -0.19 -10.81
CA VAL A 93 -10.08 1.27 -11.00
C VAL A 93 -10.55 1.66 -12.40
N GLU A 94 -10.11 0.94 -13.44
CA GLU A 94 -10.55 1.17 -14.82
C GLU A 94 -12.07 0.94 -14.97
N ARG A 95 -12.60 -0.15 -14.40
CA ARG A 95 -14.04 -0.44 -14.38
C ARG A 95 -14.82 0.70 -13.74
N ILE A 96 -14.39 1.19 -12.58
CA ILE A 96 -15.05 2.29 -11.86
C ILE A 96 -15.03 3.57 -12.71
N LEU A 97 -13.91 3.90 -13.34
CA LEU A 97 -13.80 5.08 -14.20
C LEU A 97 -14.73 5.00 -15.42
N LEU A 98 -14.89 3.81 -16.01
CA LEU A 98 -15.84 3.58 -17.10
C LEU A 98 -17.29 3.71 -16.63
N GLU A 99 -17.64 3.18 -15.46
CA GLU A 99 -18.97 3.37 -14.87
C GLU A 99 -19.27 4.86 -14.61
N MET A 100 -18.29 5.60 -14.06
CA MET A 100 -18.41 7.06 -13.85
C MET A 100 -18.65 7.82 -15.16
N LYS A 101 -17.99 7.40 -16.25
CA LYS A 101 -18.23 7.96 -17.58
C LYS A 101 -19.66 7.67 -18.07
N ASN A 102 -20.16 6.46 -17.84
CA ASN A 102 -21.50 6.04 -18.30
C ASN A 102 -22.64 6.78 -17.59
N ILE A 103 -22.43 7.23 -16.34
CA ILE A 103 -23.41 8.03 -15.59
C ILE A 103 -23.30 9.54 -15.88
N ASN A 104 -22.57 9.93 -16.93
CA ASN A 104 -22.28 11.33 -17.27
C ASN A 104 -21.62 12.13 -16.13
N LEU A 105 -20.93 11.45 -15.21
CA LEU A 105 -20.11 12.18 -14.24
C LEU A 105 -18.95 12.79 -15.03
N PRO A 106 -18.63 14.08 -14.82
CA PRO A 106 -17.54 14.75 -15.52
C PRO A 106 -16.20 14.01 -15.34
N VAL A 107 -15.83 13.15 -16.30
CA VAL A 107 -14.48 12.57 -16.43
C VAL A 107 -13.43 13.69 -16.58
N ARG A 108 -13.90 14.83 -17.06
CA ARG A 108 -13.26 16.14 -16.99
C ARG A 108 -14.04 17.03 -16.04
N GLY A 109 -13.40 17.55 -15.00
CA GLY A 109 -13.95 18.63 -14.19
C GLY A 109 -14.36 19.83 -15.05
N SER A 110 -15.12 20.77 -14.46
CA SER A 110 -15.56 22.00 -15.13
C SER A 110 -14.42 22.86 -15.70
N ASP A 111 -13.19 22.62 -15.22
CA ASP A 111 -11.93 23.25 -15.63
C ASP A 111 -11.17 22.46 -16.71
N GLY A 112 -11.72 21.34 -17.19
CA GLY A 112 -11.08 20.44 -18.15
C GLY A 112 -10.00 19.52 -17.56
N ARG A 113 -9.82 19.50 -16.22
CA ARG A 113 -8.87 18.60 -15.55
C ARG A 113 -9.47 17.20 -15.39
N GLY A 114 -8.62 16.19 -15.47
CA GLY A 114 -9.05 14.80 -15.26
C GLY A 114 -9.41 14.54 -13.79
N ILE A 115 -10.06 13.41 -13.54
CA ILE A 115 -10.23 12.87 -12.18
C ILE A 115 -8.93 12.19 -11.78
N TYR A 116 -8.45 12.45 -10.56
CA TYR A 116 -7.22 11.86 -10.04
C TYR A 116 -7.54 10.87 -8.92
N TYR A 117 -7.00 9.67 -9.02
CA TYR A 117 -7.01 8.70 -7.94
C TYR A 117 -5.81 8.95 -7.03
N LYS A 118 -6.10 9.23 -5.75
CA LYS A 118 -5.12 9.38 -4.67
C LYS A 118 -5.42 8.32 -3.63
N CYS A 119 -4.44 7.50 -3.27
CA CYS A 119 -4.60 6.52 -2.19
C CYS A 119 -4.56 7.21 -0.83
N ASP A 120 -5.22 6.62 0.17
CA ASP A 120 -5.31 7.19 1.52
C ASP A 120 -3.93 7.35 2.18
N ALA A 121 -2.99 6.44 1.90
CA ALA A 121 -1.61 6.55 2.38
C ALA A 121 -0.97 7.91 2.03
N TYR A 122 -1.20 8.41 0.81
CA TYR A 122 -0.68 9.74 0.41
C TYR A 122 -1.38 10.88 1.14
N SER A 123 -2.61 10.68 1.60
CA SER A 123 -3.30 11.68 2.41
C SER A 123 -2.80 11.68 3.84
N TYR A 124 -2.54 10.51 4.45
CA TYR A 124 -1.98 10.41 5.80
C TYR A 124 -0.52 10.88 5.90
N LEU A 125 0.25 10.72 4.82
CA LEU A 125 1.64 11.14 4.74
C LEU A 125 1.82 12.57 4.21
N ASP A 126 0.74 13.36 4.11
CA ASP A 126 0.73 14.72 3.57
C ASP A 126 1.40 14.86 2.18
N ILE A 127 1.31 13.81 1.36
CA ILE A 127 1.83 13.79 0.00
C ILE A 127 0.82 14.50 -0.90
N PHE A 128 0.98 15.82 -1.02
CA PHE A 128 0.20 16.70 -1.91
C PHE A 128 1.02 17.19 -3.11
N SER A 129 0.37 17.90 -4.03
CA SER A 129 1.04 18.52 -5.18
C SER A 129 2.12 19.49 -4.69
N GLY A 130 3.34 19.35 -5.20
CA GLY A 130 4.47 20.18 -4.77
C GLY A 130 5.07 19.77 -3.42
N ASN A 131 4.87 18.53 -2.98
CA ASN A 131 5.55 17.99 -1.79
C ASN A 131 7.08 18.04 -1.95
N GLU A 132 7.77 18.13 -0.82
CA GLU A 132 9.23 18.27 -0.72
C GLU A 132 10.01 17.09 -1.32
N PHE A 133 9.38 15.92 -1.42
CA PHE A 133 9.99 14.71 -1.98
C PHE A 133 9.94 14.67 -3.52
N GLY A 134 9.26 15.64 -4.16
CA GLY A 134 9.08 15.66 -5.61
C GLY A 134 8.20 14.50 -6.14
N LEU A 135 7.44 13.84 -5.27
CA LEU A 135 6.61 12.70 -5.63
C LEU A 135 5.31 13.16 -6.31
N ARG A 136 4.79 12.32 -7.22
CA ARG A 136 3.47 12.55 -7.81
C ARG A 136 2.39 12.31 -6.75
N ALA A 137 1.50 13.28 -6.54
CA ALA A 137 0.44 13.22 -5.52
C ALA A 137 -0.80 12.40 -5.92
N SER A 138 -0.72 11.62 -7.00
CA SER A 138 -1.79 10.78 -7.53
C SER A 138 -1.19 9.56 -8.20
N LEU A 139 -1.82 8.40 -8.06
CA LEU A 139 -1.38 7.16 -8.71
C LEU A 139 -1.87 7.09 -10.16
N TYR A 140 -3.16 7.35 -10.36
CA TYR A 140 -3.81 7.32 -11.67
C TYR A 140 -4.59 8.61 -11.92
N CYS A 141 -4.79 8.96 -13.17
CA CYS A 141 -5.80 9.93 -13.57
C CYS A 141 -6.65 9.39 -14.72
N SER A 142 -7.87 9.92 -14.87
CA SER A 142 -8.79 9.50 -15.94
C SER A 142 -8.16 9.58 -17.34
N ARG A 143 -7.19 10.47 -17.54
CA ARG A 143 -6.45 10.60 -18.81
C ARG A 143 -5.52 9.43 -19.10
N ASP A 144 -5.05 8.70 -18.10
CA ASP A 144 -4.20 7.52 -18.28
C ASP A 144 -4.94 6.39 -19.03
N PHE A 145 -6.26 6.48 -19.08
CA PHE A 145 -7.17 5.54 -19.74
C PHE A 145 -7.81 6.13 -21.01
N GLU A 146 -7.54 7.40 -21.37
CA GLU A 146 -8.12 8.08 -22.55
C GLU A 146 -7.36 7.84 -23.87
N GLY A 147 -6.41 6.91 -23.93
CA GLY A 147 -5.76 6.53 -25.17
C GLY A 147 -5.01 5.22 -25.00
N GLY A 148 -5.35 4.21 -25.81
CA GLY A 148 -4.86 2.83 -25.76
C GLY A 148 -3.36 2.62 -26.02
N VAL A 149 -2.50 3.53 -25.60
CA VAL A 149 -1.06 3.39 -25.60
C VAL A 149 -0.55 3.97 -24.29
N ARG A 150 -0.18 3.08 -23.35
CA ARG A 150 0.66 3.46 -22.21
C ARG A 150 1.92 4.09 -22.79
N ARG A 151 2.01 5.42 -22.82
CA ARG A 151 3.27 6.11 -23.06
C ARG A 151 4.14 5.84 -21.83
N ARG A 152 4.91 4.74 -21.87
CA ARG A 152 6.02 4.54 -20.96
C ARG A 152 6.94 5.75 -21.10
N GLY A 153 6.98 6.56 -20.05
CA GLY A 153 7.91 7.67 -19.93
C GLY A 153 9.34 7.14 -20.03
N ARG A 154 10.15 7.91 -20.73
CA ARG A 154 11.61 7.77 -20.86
C ARG A 154 12.31 8.04 -19.53
#